data_AF-G7VER4-F1
#
_entry.id   AF-G7VER4-F1
#
_cell.length_a   1.000
_cell.length_b   1.000
_cell.length_c   1.000
_cell.angle_alpha   90.00
_cell.angle_beta   90.00
_cell.angle_gamma   90.00
#
_symmetry.space_group_name_H-M   'P 1'
#
loop_
_entity.id
_entity.type
_entity.pdbx_description
1 polymer ?
#
loop_
_entity_poly.entity_id
_entity_poly.type
_entity_poly.pdbx_seq_one_letter_code
_entity_poly.pdbx_strand_id
1 'polypeptide(L)'
;MNCLQLTLYPSLTLTLLDENYVKKFGVKKGTRAWEDLYISGRWYSPWRYINEADGPLRDVVHRLAEKYGDCVGISISPGDEDLIFAAAFLTQNTNYHTNVLRWTRQLFTATEDVGEMAEIAPTVARSYQLQRLPAAIRDYLASGRPRDRRELLRIRGVGPKVADLYLLFTGDTTSAPVDKHYMRIAPRLGLAGAPPSPTHCRRYTCGECPIAHKCLRGLSQTKLGRLAGWVQTLAYLADKGALPAV
;
A
#
# COMPACT_ATOMS: atom_id res chain seq x y z
N MET A 1 -15.76 15.65 -7.42
CA MET A 1 -14.69 14.87 -6.77
C MET A 1 -14.05 13.98 -7.84
N ASN A 2 -12.74 14.10 -8.09
CA ASN A 2 -12.07 13.26 -9.09
C ASN A 2 -11.74 11.88 -8.48
N CYS A 3 -12.64 10.92 -8.67
CA CYS A 3 -12.59 9.59 -8.05
C CYS A 3 -11.34 8.79 -8.42
N LEU A 4 -10.92 8.86 -9.69
CA LEU A 4 -9.71 8.21 -10.15
C LEU A 4 -8.48 8.81 -9.45
N GLN A 5 -8.39 10.13 -9.38
CA GLN A 5 -7.28 10.81 -8.70
C GLN A 5 -7.22 10.44 -7.22
N LEU A 6 -8.36 10.39 -6.51
CA LEU A 6 -8.38 9.98 -5.11
C LEU A 6 -7.94 8.53 -4.91
N THR A 7 -8.33 7.63 -5.82
CA THR A 7 -7.93 6.22 -5.79
C THR A 7 -6.43 6.03 -6.09
N LEU A 8 -5.89 6.79 -7.04
CA LEU A 8 -4.49 6.68 -7.46
C LEU A 8 -3.52 7.42 -6.54
N TYR A 9 -3.93 8.52 -5.91
CA TYR A 9 -3.03 9.36 -5.10
C TYR A 9 -2.27 8.58 -4.01
N PRO A 10 -2.91 7.74 -3.18
CA PRO A 10 -2.18 6.91 -2.20
C PRO A 10 -1.60 5.62 -2.80
N SER A 11 -1.90 5.28 -4.05
CA SER A 11 -1.62 3.97 -4.64
C SER A 11 -0.22 3.85 -5.21
N LEU A 12 0.44 2.72 -4.94
CA LEU A 12 1.70 2.38 -5.60
C LEU A 12 1.56 2.22 -7.12
N THR A 13 0.37 1.91 -7.64
CA THR A 13 0.13 1.84 -9.09
C THR A 13 0.44 3.17 -9.79
N LEU A 14 0.37 4.31 -9.09
CA LEU A 14 0.74 5.61 -9.64
C LEU A 14 2.20 5.67 -10.12
N THR A 15 3.10 4.82 -9.60
CA THR A 15 4.49 4.73 -10.10
C THR A 15 4.58 4.17 -11.52
N LEU A 16 3.53 3.48 -11.99
CA LEU A 16 3.46 2.86 -13.31
C LEU A 16 2.84 3.78 -14.37
N LEU A 17 2.30 4.94 -13.97
CA LEU A 17 1.51 5.83 -14.81
C LEU A 17 2.26 7.14 -15.12
N ASP A 18 1.95 7.72 -16.28
CA ASP A 18 2.31 9.11 -16.58
C ASP A 18 1.34 10.13 -15.95
N GLU A 19 1.60 11.41 -16.19
CA GLU A 19 0.77 12.53 -15.74
C GLU A 19 -0.66 12.54 -16.30
N ASN A 20 -0.90 11.82 -17.41
CA ASN A 20 -2.22 11.66 -18.03
C ASN A 20 -2.90 10.35 -17.58
N TYR A 21 -2.37 9.68 -16.56
CA TYR A 21 -2.81 8.38 -16.07
C TYR A 21 -2.82 7.26 -17.13
N VAL A 22 -1.88 7.32 -18.07
CA VAL A 22 -1.61 6.25 -19.03
C VAL A 22 -0.48 5.38 -18.50
N LYS A 23 -0.66 4.06 -18.51
CA LYS A 23 0.34 3.11 -18.03
C LYS A 23 1.58 3.10 -18.92
N LYS A 24 2.73 3.46 -18.36
CA LYS A 24 4.03 3.51 -19.05
C LYS A 24 4.89 2.28 -18.79
N PHE A 25 4.78 1.70 -17.60
CA PHE A 25 5.66 0.62 -17.14
C PHE A 25 4.86 -0.64 -16.83
N GLY A 26 5.49 -1.80 -16.98
CA GLY A 26 4.90 -3.09 -16.66
C GLY A 26 4.01 -3.68 -17.76
N VAL A 27 3.14 -4.62 -17.42
CA VAL A 27 2.23 -5.27 -18.37
C VAL A 27 1.12 -4.32 -18.84
N LYS A 28 0.55 -4.54 -20.04
CA LYS A 28 -0.53 -3.70 -20.59
C LYS A 28 -0.18 -2.19 -20.71
N LYS A 29 1.04 -1.84 -21.12
CA LYS A 29 1.44 -0.45 -21.42
C LYS A 29 0.49 0.21 -22.43
N GLY A 30 0.31 1.52 -22.31
CA GLY A 30 -0.62 2.31 -23.12
C GLY A 30 -2.07 2.29 -22.62
N THR A 31 -2.40 1.42 -21.66
CA THR A 31 -3.74 1.39 -21.06
C THR A 31 -3.99 2.65 -20.25
N ARG A 32 -5.14 3.30 -20.48
CA ARG A 32 -5.61 4.41 -19.65
C ARG A 32 -6.19 3.87 -18.34
N ALA A 33 -5.81 4.47 -17.22
CA ALA A 33 -6.18 3.97 -15.89
C ALA A 33 -7.69 3.83 -15.69
N TRP A 34 -8.51 4.73 -16.26
CA TRP A 34 -9.98 4.66 -16.14
C TRP A 34 -10.62 3.53 -16.97
N GLU A 35 -9.91 2.99 -17.97
CA GLU A 35 -10.42 1.92 -18.85
C GLU A 35 -10.20 0.52 -18.24
N ASP A 36 -9.18 0.34 -17.38
CA ASP A 36 -8.88 -0.94 -16.74
C ASP A 36 -9.55 -1.08 -15.35
N LEU A 37 -10.18 -2.23 -15.09
CA LEU A 37 -10.91 -2.51 -13.85
C LEU A 37 -10.03 -2.46 -12.59
N TYR A 38 -8.78 -2.91 -12.70
CA TYR A 38 -7.86 -3.04 -11.58
C TYR A 38 -7.12 -1.73 -11.30
N ILE A 39 -6.63 -1.07 -12.35
CA ILE A 39 -5.92 0.22 -12.24
C ILE A 39 -6.88 1.33 -11.78
N SER A 40 -8.13 1.32 -12.24
CA SER A 40 -9.14 2.27 -11.74
C SER A 40 -9.57 2.00 -10.30
N GLY A 41 -9.20 0.85 -9.72
CA GLY A 41 -9.60 0.39 -8.39
C GLY A 41 -11.06 -0.07 -8.27
N ARG A 42 -11.80 -0.10 -9.37
CA ARG A 42 -13.23 -0.51 -9.43
C ARG A 42 -13.47 -1.99 -9.15
N TRP A 43 -12.41 -2.82 -9.16
CA TRP A 43 -12.50 -4.21 -8.74
C TRP A 43 -12.90 -4.37 -7.26
N TYR A 44 -12.60 -3.36 -6.44
CA TYR A 44 -12.93 -3.33 -5.01
C TYR A 44 -14.16 -2.45 -4.76
N SER A 45 -15.06 -2.94 -3.90
CA SER A 45 -16.19 -2.16 -3.39
C SER A 45 -16.33 -2.41 -1.88
N PRO A 46 -16.29 -1.37 -1.02
CA PRO A 46 -16.41 -1.53 0.43
C PRO A 46 -17.78 -2.06 0.84
N TRP A 47 -18.83 -1.81 0.05
CA TRP A 47 -20.20 -2.29 0.28
C TRP A 47 -20.28 -3.81 0.43
N ARG A 48 -19.39 -4.55 -0.25
CA ARG A 48 -19.32 -6.02 -0.16
C ARG A 48 -18.85 -6.53 1.20
N TYR A 49 -18.22 -5.66 2.01
CA TYR A 49 -17.50 -6.05 3.22
C TYR A 49 -17.96 -5.28 4.46
N ILE A 50 -18.97 -4.40 4.37
CA ILE A 50 -19.49 -3.60 5.51
C ILE A 50 -19.77 -4.46 6.75
N ASN A 51 -20.30 -5.66 6.55
CA ASN A 51 -20.66 -6.57 7.64
C ASN A 51 -19.45 -7.21 8.35
N GLU A 52 -18.24 -7.09 7.81
CA GLU A 52 -17.00 -7.54 8.47
C GLU A 52 -16.52 -6.56 9.54
N ALA A 53 -16.99 -5.31 9.52
CA ALA A 53 -16.67 -4.35 10.56
C ALA A 53 -17.34 -4.73 11.89
N ASP A 54 -16.59 -4.60 12.99
CA ASP A 54 -17.13 -4.78 14.35
C ASP A 54 -18.22 -3.73 14.66
N GLY A 55 -19.12 -4.03 15.60
CA GLY A 55 -20.32 -3.24 15.90
C GLY A 55 -20.10 -1.72 15.90
N PRO A 56 -19.39 -1.14 16.88
CA PRO A 56 -19.11 0.30 16.92
C PRO A 56 -18.44 0.88 15.66
N LEU A 57 -17.57 0.12 14.98
CA LEU A 57 -16.90 0.60 13.76
C LEU A 57 -17.79 0.49 12.52
N ARG A 58 -18.78 -0.40 12.51
CA ARG A 58 -19.66 -0.63 11.37
C ARG A 58 -20.39 0.65 10.99
N ASP A 59 -20.93 1.38 11.96
CA ASP A 59 -21.63 2.64 11.70
C ASP A 59 -20.69 3.71 11.13
N VAL A 60 -19.44 3.77 11.62
CA VAL A 60 -18.42 4.67 11.09
C VAL A 60 -18.13 4.32 9.64
N VAL A 61 -17.79 3.06 9.36
CA VAL A 61 -17.47 2.58 8.00
C VAL A 61 -18.67 2.75 7.06
N HIS A 62 -19.90 2.52 7.52
CA HIS A 62 -21.11 2.72 6.73
C HIS A 62 -21.20 4.16 6.24
N ARG A 63 -21.03 5.15 7.13
CA ARG A 63 -21.01 6.58 6.74
C ARG A 63 -19.87 6.92 5.78
N LEU A 64 -18.70 6.27 5.94
CA LEU A 64 -17.61 6.43 4.97
C LEU A 64 -17.99 5.87 3.60
N ALA A 65 -18.66 4.72 3.56
CA ALA A 65 -19.07 4.06 2.33
C ALA A 65 -20.16 4.87 1.60
N GLU A 66 -21.13 5.42 2.33
CA GLU A 66 -22.13 6.33 1.76
C GLU A 66 -21.49 7.53 1.06
N LYS A 67 -20.39 8.06 1.62
CA LYS A 67 -19.74 9.26 1.08
C LYS A 67 -18.69 8.98 0.01
N TYR A 68 -17.95 7.88 0.15
CA TYR A 68 -16.74 7.63 -0.63
C TYR A 68 -16.70 6.25 -1.29
N GLY A 69 -17.62 5.33 -0.97
CA GLY A 69 -17.58 3.93 -1.38
C GLY A 69 -17.72 3.71 -2.88
N ASP A 70 -18.45 4.58 -3.57
CA ASP A 70 -18.64 4.53 -5.03
C ASP A 70 -17.56 5.33 -5.80
N CYS A 71 -16.63 5.96 -5.09
CA CYS A 71 -15.64 6.87 -5.65
C CYS A 71 -14.19 6.45 -5.38
N VAL A 72 -13.86 6.11 -4.13
CA VAL A 72 -12.50 5.70 -3.74
C VAL A 72 -12.41 4.18 -3.75
N GLY A 73 -11.62 3.65 -4.67
CA GLY A 73 -11.27 2.23 -4.73
C GLY A 73 -9.88 1.93 -4.16
N ILE A 74 -9.35 0.75 -4.48
CA ILE A 74 -7.96 0.37 -4.23
C ILE A 74 -7.33 0.06 -5.59
N SER A 75 -6.47 0.92 -6.12
CA SER A 75 -5.81 0.63 -7.39
C SER A 75 -4.74 -0.44 -7.22
N ILE A 76 -4.81 -1.50 -8.03
CA ILE A 76 -3.77 -2.54 -8.12
C ILE A 76 -3.36 -2.74 -9.58
N SER A 77 -2.24 -3.44 -9.80
CA SER A 77 -1.77 -3.76 -11.15
C SER A 77 -1.30 -5.22 -11.20
N PRO A 78 -2.21 -6.18 -11.48
CA PRO A 78 -1.86 -7.60 -11.53
C PRO A 78 -0.83 -7.87 -12.63
N GLY A 79 0.23 -8.60 -12.29
CA GLY A 79 1.35 -8.89 -13.19
C GLY A 79 2.54 -7.93 -13.07
N ASP A 80 2.46 -6.91 -12.22
CA ASP A 80 3.56 -5.95 -11.97
C ASP A 80 4.09 -6.03 -10.53
N GLU A 81 3.92 -7.17 -9.86
CA GLU A 81 4.28 -7.36 -8.46
C GLU A 81 5.75 -6.98 -8.19
N ASP A 82 6.66 -7.31 -9.10
CA ASP A 82 8.09 -6.97 -9.00
C ASP A 82 8.31 -5.44 -8.95
N LEU A 83 7.63 -4.67 -9.81
CA LEU A 83 7.71 -3.21 -9.82
C LEU A 83 7.03 -2.59 -8.59
N ILE A 84 5.90 -3.14 -8.17
CA ILE A 84 5.17 -2.71 -6.97
C ILE A 84 6.00 -2.98 -5.71
N PHE A 85 6.75 -4.09 -5.64
CA PHE A 85 7.67 -4.39 -4.54
C PHE A 85 8.78 -3.33 -4.45
N ALA A 86 9.46 -3.03 -5.57
CA ALA A 86 10.49 -2.00 -5.60
C ALA A 86 9.93 -0.62 -5.18
N ALA A 87 8.77 -0.24 -5.70
CA ALA A 87 8.09 0.99 -5.33
C ALA A 87 7.75 1.03 -3.82
N ALA A 88 7.20 -0.05 -3.27
CA ALA A 88 6.86 -0.17 -1.85
C ALA A 88 8.10 0.04 -0.97
N PHE A 89 9.22 -0.61 -1.33
CA PHE A 89 10.47 -0.50 -0.60
C PHE A 89 11.00 0.94 -0.57
N LEU A 90 10.90 1.66 -1.69
CA LEU A 90 11.39 3.04 -1.80
C LEU A 90 10.58 4.06 -0.98
N THR A 91 9.38 3.70 -0.50
CA THR A 91 8.52 4.60 0.31
C THR A 91 8.97 4.83 1.75
N GLN A 92 10.05 4.20 2.18
CA GLN A 92 10.56 4.29 3.54
C GLN A 92 11.02 5.71 3.87
N ASN A 93 10.39 6.36 4.85
CA ASN A 93 10.75 7.68 5.40
C ASN A 93 11.09 8.76 4.35
N THR A 94 10.29 8.83 3.28
CA THR A 94 10.47 9.82 2.21
C THR A 94 9.11 10.31 1.70
N ASN A 95 9.12 11.34 0.88
CA ASN A 95 7.92 11.83 0.21
C ASN A 95 7.63 10.99 -1.03
N TYR A 96 6.45 10.37 -1.05
CA TYR A 96 5.98 9.54 -2.16
C TYR A 96 5.87 10.33 -3.47
N HIS A 97 5.14 11.45 -3.45
CA HIS A 97 4.81 12.24 -4.65
C HIS A 97 5.97 13.05 -5.23
N THR A 98 7.11 13.15 -4.54
CA THR A 98 8.30 13.81 -5.05
C THR A 98 9.43 12.82 -5.29
N ASN A 99 9.96 12.22 -4.23
CA ASN A 99 11.15 11.39 -4.31
C ASN A 99 10.86 10.02 -4.92
N VAL A 100 9.83 9.32 -4.44
CA VAL A 100 9.53 7.95 -4.91
C VAL A 100 9.13 7.97 -6.38
N LEU A 101 8.15 8.80 -6.77
CA LEU A 101 7.74 8.91 -8.18
C LEU A 101 8.90 9.27 -9.10
N ARG A 102 9.81 10.16 -8.68
CA ARG A 102 11.01 10.50 -9.47
C ARG A 102 11.95 9.30 -9.60
N TRP A 103 12.27 8.62 -8.50
CA TRP A 103 13.19 7.48 -8.51
C TRP A 103 12.62 6.31 -9.31
N THR A 104 11.35 5.97 -9.14
CA THR A 104 10.70 4.89 -9.89
C THR A 104 10.61 5.21 -11.37
N ARG A 105 10.33 6.46 -11.76
CA ARG A 105 10.37 6.85 -13.18
C ARG A 105 11.75 6.64 -13.80
N GLN A 106 12.81 7.05 -13.12
CA GLN A 106 14.19 6.85 -13.61
C GLN A 106 14.55 5.36 -13.69
N LEU A 107 14.24 4.59 -12.64
CA LEU A 107 14.48 3.15 -12.60
C LEU A 107 13.72 2.40 -13.69
N PHE A 108 12.41 2.59 -13.77
CA PHE A 108 11.55 1.83 -14.68
C PHE A 108 11.74 2.22 -16.15
N THR A 109 12.28 3.42 -16.41
CA THR A 109 12.74 3.80 -17.75
C THR A 109 14.03 3.07 -18.12
N ALA A 110 14.92 2.83 -17.16
CA ALA A 110 16.17 2.14 -17.41
C ALA A 110 15.97 0.61 -17.55
N THR A 111 15.12 0.02 -16.71
CA THR A 111 14.76 -1.40 -16.78
C THR A 111 13.47 -1.70 -16.02
N GLU A 112 12.72 -2.69 -16.50
CA GLU A 112 11.58 -3.28 -15.78
C GLU A 112 11.90 -4.67 -15.21
N ASP A 113 13.10 -5.20 -15.49
CA ASP A 113 13.60 -6.39 -14.81
C ASP A 113 14.08 -6.02 -13.41
N VAL A 114 13.51 -6.64 -12.40
CA VAL A 114 13.84 -6.30 -11.00
C VAL A 114 15.26 -6.70 -10.63
N GLY A 115 15.84 -7.73 -11.27
CA GLY A 115 17.22 -8.12 -11.07
C GLY A 115 18.20 -7.05 -11.56
N GLU A 116 18.01 -6.57 -12.79
CA GLU A 116 18.78 -5.44 -13.34
C GLU A 116 18.55 -4.15 -12.52
N MET A 117 17.32 -3.92 -12.06
CA MET A 117 16.99 -2.77 -11.23
C MET A 117 17.83 -2.69 -9.95
N ALA A 118 18.19 -3.84 -9.37
CA ALA A 118 19.07 -3.92 -8.22
C ALA A 118 20.46 -3.32 -8.50
N GLU A 119 21.00 -3.50 -9.70
CA GLU A 119 22.32 -2.98 -10.06
C GLU A 119 22.27 -1.48 -10.38
N ILE A 120 21.17 -1.01 -10.97
CA ILE A 120 21.00 0.39 -11.38
C ILE A 120 20.66 1.30 -10.19
N ALA A 121 19.85 0.82 -9.24
CA ALA A 121 19.30 1.65 -8.17
C ALA A 121 20.31 2.51 -7.40
N PRO A 122 21.49 2.00 -7.00
CA PRO A 122 22.49 2.81 -6.30
C PRO A 122 23.00 4.03 -7.10
N THR A 123 22.89 4.00 -8.43
CA THR A 123 23.35 5.08 -9.32
C THR A 123 22.32 6.20 -9.51
N VAL A 124 21.03 5.92 -9.28
CA VAL A 124 19.91 6.85 -9.47
C VAL A 124 20.01 8.08 -8.55
N ALA A 125 20.35 7.84 -7.28
CA ALA A 125 20.62 8.90 -6.30
C ALA A 125 21.32 8.32 -5.06
N ARG A 126 21.92 9.20 -4.26
CA ARG A 126 22.63 8.86 -3.01
C ARG A 126 21.72 8.46 -1.84
N SER A 127 20.42 8.28 -2.06
CA SER A 127 19.47 8.02 -0.99
C SER A 127 19.62 6.61 -0.43
N TYR A 128 19.56 6.44 0.90
CA TYR A 128 19.78 5.14 1.53
C TYR A 128 18.80 4.05 1.05
N GLN A 129 17.59 4.43 0.64
CA GLN A 129 16.58 3.49 0.10
C GLN A 129 17.10 2.84 -1.17
N LEU A 130 17.65 3.64 -2.09
CA LEU A 130 18.23 3.15 -3.34
C LEU A 130 19.49 2.33 -3.10
N GLN A 131 20.33 2.72 -2.13
CA GLN A 131 21.53 1.95 -1.75
C GLN A 131 21.18 0.59 -1.11
N ARG A 132 20.02 0.46 -0.45
CA ARG A 132 19.59 -0.76 0.23
C ARG A 132 18.67 -1.65 -0.61
N LEU A 133 18.06 -1.11 -1.66
CA LEU A 133 17.20 -1.84 -2.58
C LEU A 133 17.84 -3.11 -3.16
N PRO A 134 19.14 -3.15 -3.52
CA PRO A 134 19.74 -4.35 -4.12
C PRO A 134 19.70 -5.57 -3.19
N ALA A 135 19.96 -5.35 -1.89
CA ALA A 135 19.90 -6.42 -0.90
C ALA A 135 18.46 -6.94 -0.71
N ALA A 136 17.48 -6.03 -0.71
CA ALA A 136 16.08 -6.38 -0.58
C ALA A 136 15.55 -7.15 -1.81
N ILE A 137 15.92 -6.73 -3.02
CA ILE A 137 15.56 -7.43 -4.26
C ILE A 137 16.17 -8.83 -4.28
N ARG A 138 17.44 -8.97 -3.91
CA ARG A 138 18.10 -10.29 -3.85
C ARG A 138 17.36 -11.26 -2.95
N ASP A 139 16.98 -10.81 -1.75
CA ASP A 139 16.19 -11.61 -0.81
C ASP A 139 14.79 -11.92 -1.37
N TYR A 140 14.13 -10.92 -1.96
CA TYR A 140 12.79 -11.06 -2.57
C TYR A 140 12.77 -12.12 -3.68
N LEU A 141 13.76 -12.10 -4.57
CA LEU A 141 13.93 -13.08 -5.63
C LEU A 141 14.28 -14.46 -5.08
N ALA A 142 15.22 -14.54 -4.13
CA ALA A 142 15.65 -15.79 -3.51
C ALA A 142 14.52 -16.48 -2.73
N SER A 143 13.60 -15.70 -2.14
CA SER A 143 12.39 -16.22 -1.47
C SER A 143 11.23 -16.50 -2.44
N GLY A 144 11.44 -16.44 -3.75
CA GLY A 144 10.41 -16.79 -4.74
C GLY A 144 9.29 -15.76 -4.86
N ARG A 145 9.59 -14.47 -4.73
CA ARG A 145 8.62 -13.36 -4.85
C ARG A 145 7.43 -13.51 -3.90
N PRO A 146 7.68 -13.60 -2.59
CA PRO A 146 6.65 -13.99 -1.63
C PRO A 146 5.47 -13.02 -1.62
N ARG A 147 4.27 -13.58 -1.46
CA ARG A 147 3.01 -12.84 -1.19
C ARG A 147 2.46 -13.11 0.21
N ASP A 148 3.26 -13.76 1.05
CA ASP A 148 2.97 -13.94 2.47
C ASP A 148 3.69 -12.88 3.31
N ARG A 149 2.98 -12.31 4.28
CA ARG A 149 3.50 -11.23 5.14
C ARG A 149 4.71 -11.68 5.97
N ARG A 150 4.72 -12.92 6.47
CA ARG A 150 5.79 -13.44 7.31
C ARG A 150 7.07 -13.62 6.50
N GLU A 151 6.97 -14.14 5.28
CA GLU A 151 8.11 -14.23 4.35
C GLU A 151 8.63 -12.84 3.97
N LEU A 152 7.76 -11.90 3.64
CA LEU A 152 8.15 -10.52 3.33
C LEU A 152 8.93 -9.87 4.48
N LEU A 153 8.56 -10.12 5.73
CA LEU A 153 9.25 -9.57 6.92
C LEU A 153 10.63 -10.17 7.20
N ARG A 154 11.02 -11.24 6.49
CA ARG A 154 12.38 -11.80 6.52
C ARG A 154 13.33 -11.10 5.56
N ILE A 155 12.81 -10.40 4.55
CA ILE A 155 13.60 -9.65 3.57
C ILE A 155 14.31 -8.48 4.26
N ARG A 156 15.61 -8.32 3.99
CA ARG A 156 16.41 -7.24 4.58
C ARG A 156 15.84 -5.87 4.19
N GLY A 157 15.58 -5.05 5.20
CA GLY A 157 15.03 -3.71 5.02
C GLY A 157 13.52 -3.64 4.80
N VAL A 158 12.82 -4.78 4.73
CA VAL A 158 11.36 -4.79 4.74
C VAL A 158 10.86 -4.80 6.19
N GLY A 159 10.12 -3.74 6.54
CA GLY A 159 9.41 -3.62 7.82
C GLY A 159 7.89 -3.79 7.64
N PRO A 160 7.11 -3.80 8.74
CA PRO A 160 5.66 -3.97 8.72
C PRO A 160 4.96 -3.10 7.67
N LYS A 161 5.22 -1.80 7.66
CA LYS A 161 4.63 -0.87 6.69
C LYS A 161 4.88 -1.28 5.24
N VAL A 162 6.13 -1.63 4.89
CA VAL A 162 6.50 -1.97 3.50
C VAL A 162 5.82 -3.27 3.07
N ALA A 163 5.81 -4.28 3.95
CA ALA A 163 5.13 -5.54 3.68
C ALA A 163 3.62 -5.32 3.48
N ASP A 164 2.96 -4.64 4.41
CA ASP A 164 1.52 -4.36 4.33
C ASP A 164 1.18 -3.48 3.11
N LEU A 165 2.06 -2.55 2.70
CA LEU A 165 1.87 -1.69 1.52
C LEU A 165 1.96 -2.47 0.21
N TYR A 166 2.95 -3.34 0.08
CA TYR A 166 3.08 -4.24 -1.06
C TYR A 166 1.88 -5.20 -1.15
N LEU A 167 1.47 -5.79 -0.02
CA LEU A 167 0.32 -6.70 0.02
C LEU A 167 -0.99 -6.01 -0.39
N LEU A 168 -1.25 -4.81 0.15
CA LEU A 168 -2.42 -4.02 -0.22
C LEU A 168 -2.49 -3.78 -1.73
N PHE A 169 -1.39 -3.29 -2.32
CA PHE A 169 -1.34 -2.92 -3.73
C PHE A 169 -1.07 -4.09 -4.68
N THR A 170 -1.01 -5.31 -4.15
CA THR A 170 -1.08 -6.56 -4.93
C THR A 170 -2.41 -7.30 -4.70
N GLY A 171 -3.31 -6.80 -3.85
CA GLY A 171 -4.70 -7.27 -3.76
C GLY A 171 -5.15 -7.79 -2.38
N ASP A 172 -4.28 -7.85 -1.37
CA ASP A 172 -4.71 -8.19 0.00
C ASP A 172 -5.28 -6.97 0.73
N THR A 173 -6.59 -6.81 0.65
CA THR A 173 -7.34 -5.69 1.26
C THR A 173 -7.40 -5.73 2.78
N THR A 174 -7.00 -6.85 3.40
CA THR A 174 -6.88 -6.95 4.87
C THR A 174 -5.56 -6.37 5.39
N SER A 175 -4.61 -6.11 4.49
CA SER A 175 -3.32 -5.51 4.81
C SER A 175 -3.43 -3.99 4.81
N ALA A 176 -3.44 -3.41 6.02
CA ALA A 176 -3.45 -1.96 6.23
C ALA A 176 -2.06 -1.46 6.63
N PRO A 177 -1.37 -0.68 5.78
CA PRO A 177 -0.08 -0.10 6.09
C PRO A 177 -0.21 0.91 7.24
N VAL A 178 0.40 0.60 8.38
CA VAL A 178 0.43 1.53 9.51
C VAL A 178 1.58 2.51 9.34
N ASP A 179 1.25 3.72 8.88
CA ASP A 179 2.15 4.85 8.76
C ASP A 179 1.72 6.04 9.64
N LYS A 180 2.45 7.15 9.56
CA LYS A 180 2.13 8.35 10.36
C LYS A 180 0.75 8.94 10.05
N HIS A 181 0.24 8.77 8.83
CA HIS A 181 -1.06 9.29 8.41
C HIS A 181 -2.17 8.46 9.06
N TYR A 182 -2.05 7.13 8.98
CA TYR A 182 -3.01 6.24 9.61
C TYR A 182 -2.98 6.34 11.13
N MET A 183 -1.79 6.44 11.74
CA MET A 183 -1.65 6.67 13.19
C MET A 183 -2.33 7.96 13.69
N ARG A 184 -2.45 9.00 12.85
CA ARG A 184 -3.12 10.26 13.22
C ARG A 184 -4.63 10.21 13.04
N ILE A 185 -5.12 9.55 12.00
CA ILE A 185 -6.56 9.57 11.65
C ILE A 185 -7.32 8.40 12.26
N ALA A 186 -6.73 7.20 12.37
CA ALA A 186 -7.41 6.03 12.89
C ALA A 186 -8.07 6.24 14.27
N PRO A 187 -7.46 6.96 15.24
CA PRO A 187 -8.12 7.24 16.52
C PRO A 187 -9.42 8.03 16.39
N ARG A 188 -9.53 8.92 15.40
CA ARG A 188 -10.76 9.71 15.13
C ARG A 188 -11.89 8.84 14.59
N LEU A 189 -11.54 7.74 13.94
CA LEU A 189 -12.46 6.73 13.44
C LEU A 189 -12.85 5.70 14.51
N GLY A 190 -12.40 5.86 15.77
CA GLY A 190 -12.63 4.89 16.84
C GLY A 190 -11.65 3.72 16.86
N LEU A 191 -10.54 3.80 16.11
CA LEU A 191 -9.52 2.77 16.01
C LEU A 191 -8.17 3.26 16.56
N ALA A 192 -8.01 3.24 17.88
CA ALA A 192 -6.79 3.64 18.55
C ALA A 192 -5.90 2.43 18.88
N GLY A 193 -4.62 2.50 18.51
CA GLY A 193 -3.64 1.45 18.81
C GLY A 193 -2.20 1.92 18.63
N ALA A 194 -1.26 1.15 19.17
CA ALA A 194 0.17 1.38 19.01
C ALA A 194 0.65 0.95 17.60
N PRO A 195 1.73 1.53 17.06
CA PRO A 195 2.30 1.08 15.80
C PRO A 195 2.78 -0.38 15.89
N PRO A 196 2.83 -1.12 14.77
CA PRO A 196 3.32 -2.49 14.75
C PRO A 196 4.79 -2.57 15.19
N SER A 197 5.08 -3.46 16.14
CA SER A 197 6.45 -3.74 16.58
C SER A 197 7.15 -4.67 15.58
N PRO A 198 8.25 -4.26 14.92
CA PRO A 198 8.97 -5.13 13.99
C PRO A 198 9.44 -6.44 14.64
N THR A 199 9.89 -6.39 15.89
CA THR A 199 10.32 -7.56 16.66
C THR A 199 9.21 -8.59 16.81
N HIS A 200 7.98 -8.14 17.14
CA HIS A 200 6.83 -9.03 17.26
C HIS A 200 6.35 -9.51 15.89
N CYS A 201 6.28 -8.62 14.89
CA CYS A 201 5.81 -8.96 13.56
C CYS A 201 6.68 -10.04 12.88
N ARG A 202 7.98 -10.11 13.20
CA ARG A 202 8.87 -11.16 12.70
C ARG A 202 8.66 -12.51 13.37
N ARG A 203 8.06 -12.54 14.57
CA ARG A 203 7.86 -13.75 15.38
C ARG A 203 6.45 -14.31 15.27
N TYR A 204 5.45 -13.45 15.11
CA TYR A 204 4.04 -13.81 15.20
C TYR A 204 3.23 -13.30 13.99
N THR A 205 2.26 -14.10 13.58
CA THR A 205 1.15 -13.63 12.74
C THR A 205 0.20 -12.78 13.58
N CYS A 206 -0.60 -11.90 12.96
CA CYS A 206 -1.49 -11.04 13.74
C CYS A 206 -2.60 -11.81 14.49
N GLY A 207 -2.99 -13.00 14.03
CA GLY A 207 -3.94 -13.86 14.74
C GLY A 207 -3.40 -14.44 16.05
N GLU A 208 -2.08 -14.61 16.15
CA GLU A 208 -1.42 -15.27 17.30
C GLU A 208 -0.55 -14.29 18.11
N CYS A 209 -0.47 -13.02 17.69
CA CYS A 209 0.44 -12.06 18.29
C CYS A 209 -0.06 -11.60 19.67
N PRO A 210 0.75 -11.71 20.74
CA PRO A 210 0.33 -11.38 22.10
C PRO A 210 -0.04 -9.90 22.29
N ILE A 211 0.40 -9.02 21.38
CA ILE A 211 0.11 -7.59 21.41
C ILE A 211 -0.89 -7.16 20.33
N ALA A 212 -1.52 -8.08 19.60
CA ALA A 212 -2.43 -7.77 18.50
C ALA A 212 -3.58 -6.85 18.93
N HIS A 213 -4.17 -7.11 20.10
CA HIS A 213 -5.29 -6.36 20.68
C HIS A 213 -4.98 -4.89 20.99
N LYS A 214 -3.70 -4.49 21.03
CA LYS A 214 -3.25 -3.10 21.23
C LYS A 214 -2.43 -2.54 20.08
N CYS A 215 -2.24 -3.33 19.01
CA CYS A 215 -1.50 -2.96 17.81
C CYS A 215 -2.49 -2.46 16.76
N LEU A 216 -2.27 -1.27 16.18
CA LEU A 216 -3.17 -0.67 15.20
C LEU A 216 -3.36 -1.58 13.97
N ARG A 217 -2.32 -2.28 13.51
CA ARG A 217 -2.46 -3.23 12.39
C ARG A 217 -3.34 -4.42 12.77
N GLY A 218 -3.13 -4.97 13.98
CA GLY A 218 -3.92 -6.10 14.50
C GLY A 218 -5.38 -5.72 14.67
N LEU A 219 -5.63 -4.58 15.34
CA LEU A 219 -6.95 -3.99 15.47
C LEU A 219 -7.63 -3.73 14.12
N SER A 220 -6.90 -3.18 13.13
CA SER A 220 -7.43 -2.99 11.78
C SER A 220 -7.84 -4.31 11.15
N GLN A 221 -7.00 -5.35 11.25
CA GLN A 221 -7.32 -6.66 10.69
C GLN A 221 -8.59 -7.25 11.31
N THR A 222 -8.62 -7.30 12.64
CA THR A 222 -9.67 -8.00 13.38
C THR A 222 -10.98 -7.24 13.34
N LYS A 223 -10.95 -5.90 13.38
CA LYS A 223 -12.16 -5.08 13.51
C LYS A 223 -12.69 -4.55 12.18
N LEU A 224 -11.91 -4.56 11.10
CA LEU A 224 -12.34 -4.08 9.77
C LEU A 224 -12.30 -5.17 8.68
N GLY A 225 -11.58 -6.28 8.89
CA GLY A 225 -11.47 -7.33 7.88
C GLY A 225 -10.96 -6.78 6.53
N ARG A 226 -11.67 -7.08 5.44
CA ARG A 226 -11.37 -6.63 4.08
C ARG A 226 -11.62 -5.13 3.83
N LEU A 227 -12.09 -4.40 4.83
CA LEU A 227 -12.18 -2.94 4.80
C LEU A 227 -10.88 -2.26 5.25
N ALA A 228 -9.96 -2.99 5.89
CA ALA A 228 -8.80 -2.41 6.56
C ALA A 228 -7.94 -1.55 5.62
N GLY A 229 -7.59 -2.06 4.44
CA GLY A 229 -6.80 -1.33 3.43
C GLY A 229 -7.55 -0.12 2.87
N TRP A 230 -8.87 -0.22 2.69
CA TRP A 230 -9.69 0.88 2.19
C TRP A 230 -9.86 2.01 3.21
N VAL A 231 -10.11 1.67 4.48
CA VAL A 231 -10.14 2.64 5.58
C VAL A 231 -8.78 3.33 5.74
N GLN A 232 -7.68 2.58 5.62
CA GLN A 232 -6.33 3.16 5.62
C GLN A 232 -6.12 4.13 4.44
N THR A 233 -6.65 3.80 3.26
CA THR A 233 -6.62 4.66 2.07
C THR A 233 -7.35 5.98 2.32
N LEU A 234 -8.56 5.94 2.87
CA LEU A 234 -9.32 7.14 3.25
C LEU A 234 -8.61 7.96 4.32
N ALA A 235 -8.02 7.30 5.32
CA ALA A 235 -7.25 7.96 6.37
C ALA A 235 -6.04 8.72 5.79
N TYR A 236 -5.33 8.13 4.83
CA TYR A 236 -4.24 8.82 4.13
C TYR A 236 -4.74 10.06 3.39
N LEU A 237 -5.81 9.93 2.62
CA LEU A 237 -6.38 11.03 1.83
C LEU A 237 -6.85 12.19 2.71
N ALA A 238 -7.50 11.90 3.83
CA ALA A 238 -7.98 12.92 4.75
C ALA A 238 -6.86 13.64 5.48
N ASP A 239 -5.83 12.92 5.92
CA ASP A 239 -4.66 13.56 6.54
C ASP A 239 -3.89 14.45 5.54
N LYS A 240 -3.96 14.13 4.25
CA LYS A 240 -3.43 14.95 3.16
C LYS A 240 -4.33 16.12 2.74
N GLY A 241 -5.51 16.25 3.34
CA GLY A 241 -6.49 17.28 2.99
C GLY A 241 -7.19 17.05 1.64
N ALA A 242 -7.08 15.86 1.06
CA ALA A 242 -7.74 15.51 -0.20
C ALA A 242 -9.21 15.13 0.00
N LEU A 243 -9.58 14.75 1.23
CA LEU A 243 -10.97 14.57 1.66
C LEU A 243 -11.29 15.55 2.79
N PRO A 244 -12.55 16.01 2.91
CA PRO A 244 -13.02 16.68 4.12
C PRO A 244 -12.77 15.81 5.35
N ALA A 245 -12.64 16.44 6.52
CA ALA A 245 -12.36 15.76 7.78
C ALA A 245 -13.27 14.52 7.98
N VAL A 246 -12.61 13.43 8.35
CA VAL A 246 -13.21 12.12 8.69
C VAL A 246 -13.28 11.95 10.19
#